data_AF-A0A0M4FWP2-F1
#
_entry.id   AF-A0A0M4FWP2-F1
#
_cell.length_a   1.000
_cell.length_b   1.000
_cell.length_c   1.000
_cell.angle_alpha   90.00
_cell.angle_beta   90.00
_cell.angle_gamma   90.00
#
_symmetry.space_group_name_H-M   'P 1'
#
loop_
_entity.id
_entity.type
_entity.pdbx_description
1 polymer ?
#
loop_
_entity_poly.entity_id
_entity_poly.type
_entity_poly.pdbx_seq_one_letter_code
_entity_poly.pdbx_strand_id
1 'polypeptide(L)'
;MRNKKTLCIIIVTLLLLIIVTSLQLSKTIKIEDLLTEEFLYDDTNIIVESINGVNFEEINLPDHKKKELISLFENAELNEAKEQYSPLDAEYKIYTKVDQIYIFVEENVIVFPKKNIKSYKVINNDSFIEEIEEILQ
;
A
#
# COMPACT_ATOMS: atom_id res chain seq x y z
N MET A 1 17.49 51.17 7.09
CA MET A 1 16.27 50.50 6.56
C MET A 1 16.54 49.38 5.54
N ARG A 2 17.68 49.35 4.82
CA ARG A 2 18.00 48.26 3.85
C ARG A 2 18.06 46.87 4.49
N ASN A 3 18.78 46.72 5.60
CA ASN A 3 19.04 45.41 6.22
C ASN A 3 17.76 44.70 6.72
N LYS A 4 16.76 45.45 7.19
CA LYS A 4 15.46 44.88 7.62
C LYS A 4 14.65 44.32 6.45
N LYS A 5 14.72 44.97 5.28
CA LYS A 5 14.06 44.50 4.05
C LYS A 5 14.72 43.24 3.51
N THR A 6 16.05 43.19 3.49
CA THR A 6 16.80 41.99 3.07
C THR A 6 16.53 40.81 3.99
N LEU A 7 16.44 41.03 5.31
CA LEU A 7 16.12 40.00 6.29
C LEU A 7 14.71 39.44 6.10
N CYS A 8 13.71 40.31 5.85
CA CYS A 8 12.35 39.87 5.49
C CYS A 8 12.34 38.98 4.24
N ILE A 9 13.06 39.38 3.18
CA ILE A 9 13.11 38.62 1.93
C ILE A 9 13.72 37.24 2.17
N ILE A 10 14.82 37.15 2.92
CA ILE A 10 15.47 35.88 3.24
C ILE A 10 14.51 34.96 4.01
N ILE A 11 13.82 35.49 5.02
CA ILE A 11 12.87 34.71 5.84
C ILE A 11 11.70 34.18 5.00
N VAL A 12 11.12 35.03 4.14
CA VAL A 12 10.02 34.63 3.25
C VAL A 12 10.47 33.57 2.26
N THR A 13 11.68 33.70 1.72
CA THR A 13 12.24 32.72 0.77
C THR A 13 12.52 31.39 1.47
N LEU A 14 13.01 31.41 2.70
CA LEU A 14 13.23 30.20 3.51
C LEU A 14 11.91 29.50 3.85
N LEU A 15 10.89 30.26 4.23
CA LEU A 15 9.54 29.73 4.49
C LEU A 15 8.94 29.08 3.24
N LEU A 16 9.06 29.72 2.07
CA LEU A 16 8.61 29.14 0.81
C LEU A 16 9.39 27.86 0.47
N LEU A 17 10.70 27.82 0.73
CA LEU A 17 11.51 26.62 0.53
C LEU A 17 11.02 25.47 1.41
N ILE A 18 10.77 25.72 2.70
CA ILE A 18 10.26 24.72 3.65
C ILE A 18 8.89 24.20 3.21
N ILE A 19 7.99 25.09 2.77
CA ILE A 19 6.66 24.71 2.28
C ILE A 19 6.76 23.85 1.01
N VAL A 20 7.62 24.21 0.06
CA VAL A 20 7.83 23.45 -1.18
C VAL A 20 8.44 22.07 -0.89
N THR A 21 9.43 22.00 0.00
CA THR A 21 9.99 20.70 0.43
C THR A 21 8.96 19.87 1.19
N SER A 22 8.06 20.52 1.94
CA SER A 22 6.98 19.84 2.67
C SER A 22 5.92 19.27 1.73
N LEU A 23 5.56 20.01 0.67
CA LEU A 23 4.62 19.56 -0.36
C LEU A 23 5.19 18.42 -1.24
N GLN A 24 6.51 18.24 -1.26
CA GLN A 24 7.15 17.06 -1.87
C GLN A 24 7.15 15.84 -0.93
N LEU A 25 6.67 15.93 0.31
CA LEU A 25 6.45 14.74 1.13
C LEU A 25 5.35 13.90 0.49
N SER A 26 5.80 12.79 -0.11
CA SER A 26 5.11 11.50 -0.25
C SER A 26 3.58 11.58 -0.29
N LYS A 27 3.04 11.46 -1.50
CA LYS A 27 1.59 11.36 -1.71
C LYS A 27 1.08 10.08 -1.05
N THR A 28 0.47 10.23 0.12
CA THR A 28 -0.30 9.16 0.77
C THR A 28 -1.52 8.82 -0.08
N ILE A 29 -1.75 7.53 -0.29
CA ILE A 29 -2.89 6.96 -1.00
C ILE A 29 -3.49 5.89 -0.10
N LYS A 30 -4.81 5.72 -0.06
CA LYS A 30 -5.39 4.60 0.69
C LYS A 30 -5.53 3.37 -0.19
N ILE A 31 -5.50 2.18 0.41
CA ILE A 31 -5.75 0.93 -0.34
C ILE A 31 -7.13 0.94 -1.01
N GLU A 32 -8.15 1.51 -0.35
CA GLU A 32 -9.50 1.65 -0.92
C GLU A 32 -9.53 2.41 -2.25
N ASP A 33 -8.65 3.40 -2.45
CA ASP A 33 -8.55 4.16 -3.69
C ASP A 33 -7.94 3.35 -4.85
N LEU A 34 -7.24 2.26 -4.53
CA LEU A 34 -6.54 1.40 -5.48
C LEU A 34 -7.33 0.14 -5.83
N LEU A 35 -8.42 -0.15 -5.12
CA LEU A 35 -9.27 -1.31 -5.33
C LEU A 35 -10.63 -0.89 -5.88
N THR A 36 -11.36 -1.82 -6.48
CA THR A 36 -12.77 -1.59 -6.81
C THR A 36 -13.63 -1.79 -5.58
N GLU A 37 -14.80 -1.16 -5.56
CA GLU A 37 -15.77 -1.34 -4.46
C GLU A 37 -16.10 -2.83 -4.26
N GLU A 38 -16.09 -3.65 -5.33
CA GLU A 38 -16.29 -5.09 -5.24
C GLU A 38 -15.32 -5.73 -4.24
N PHE A 39 -14.05 -5.34 -4.19
CA PHE A 39 -13.10 -5.94 -3.26
C PHE A 39 -13.46 -5.70 -1.78
N LEU A 40 -14.06 -4.55 -1.48
CA LEU A 40 -14.34 -4.10 -0.12
C LEU A 40 -15.71 -4.55 0.40
N TYR A 41 -16.53 -5.22 -0.42
CA TYR A 41 -17.80 -5.76 0.05
C TYR A 41 -17.62 -7.06 0.83
N ASP A 42 -18.36 -7.17 1.94
CA ASP A 42 -18.32 -8.25 2.92
C ASP A 42 -18.67 -9.65 2.37
N ASP A 43 -19.34 -9.71 1.20
CA ASP A 43 -19.77 -10.94 0.52
C ASP A 43 -18.88 -11.30 -0.69
N THR A 44 -17.77 -10.59 -0.89
CA THR A 44 -16.92 -10.80 -2.06
C THR A 44 -16.10 -12.08 -1.93
N ASN A 45 -16.12 -12.87 -3.00
CA ASN A 45 -15.32 -14.08 -3.06
C ASN A 45 -13.85 -13.74 -3.31
N ILE A 46 -13.13 -13.47 -2.22
CA ILE A 46 -11.68 -13.33 -2.21
C ILE A 46 -11.05 -14.72 -2.26
N ILE A 47 -10.06 -14.85 -3.13
CA ILE A 47 -9.19 -16.01 -3.26
C ILE A 47 -7.78 -15.59 -2.85
N VAL A 48 -7.11 -16.45 -2.09
CA VAL A 48 -5.72 -16.23 -1.69
C VAL A 48 -4.88 -17.40 -2.19
N GLU A 49 -3.76 -17.09 -2.82
CA GLU A 49 -2.76 -18.05 -3.26
C GLU A 49 -1.44 -17.75 -2.54
N SER A 50 -0.79 -18.80 -2.03
CA SER A 50 0.64 -18.73 -1.75
C SER A 50 1.42 -18.94 -3.04
N ILE A 51 2.49 -18.17 -3.20
CA ILE A 51 3.37 -18.19 -4.37
C ILE A 51 4.72 -18.72 -3.92
N ASN A 52 5.12 -19.85 -4.49
CA ASN A 52 6.42 -20.47 -4.25
C ASN A 52 7.18 -20.58 -5.58
N GLY A 53 7.61 -19.42 -6.09
CA GLY A 53 8.26 -19.27 -7.39
C GLY A 53 7.33 -19.56 -8.56
N VAL A 54 7.23 -20.82 -8.99
CA VAL A 54 6.41 -21.25 -10.14
C VAL A 54 5.09 -21.90 -9.74
N ASN A 55 4.92 -22.26 -8.47
CA ASN A 55 3.70 -22.90 -7.97
C ASN A 55 2.80 -21.88 -7.29
N PHE A 56 1.49 -22.00 -7.54
CA PHE A 56 0.42 -21.25 -6.91
C PHE A 56 -0.46 -22.24 -6.17
N GLU A 57 -0.56 -22.10 -4.85
CA GLU A 57 -1.39 -22.97 -4.00
C GLU A 57 -2.46 -22.14 -3.31
N GLU A 58 -3.73 -22.45 -3.62
CA GLU A 58 -4.89 -21.76 -3.06
C GLU A 58 -5.05 -22.09 -1.57
N ILE A 59 -5.13 -21.03 -0.76
CA ILE A 59 -5.39 -21.10 0.67
C ILE A 59 -6.89 -20.96 0.90
N ASN A 60 -7.53 -22.02 1.40
CA ASN A 60 -8.94 -22.00 1.75
C ASN A 60 -9.15 -21.24 3.06
N LEU A 61 -9.50 -19.95 2.95
CA LEU A 61 -9.84 -19.12 4.10
C LEU A 61 -11.33 -19.22 4.46
N PRO A 62 -11.68 -19.39 5.76
CA PRO A 62 -13.05 -19.28 6.21
C PRO A 62 -13.54 -17.82 6.13
N ASP A 63 -14.86 -17.64 6.00
CA ASP A 63 -15.47 -16.33 5.74
C ASP A 63 -15.09 -15.25 6.78
N HIS A 64 -14.96 -15.61 8.06
CA HIS A 64 -14.58 -14.65 9.10
C HIS A 64 -13.17 -14.08 8.89
N LYS A 65 -12.21 -14.90 8.46
CA LYS A 65 -10.84 -14.45 8.14
C LYS A 65 -10.82 -13.58 6.88
N LYS A 66 -11.67 -13.88 5.90
CA LYS A 66 -11.83 -13.00 4.71
C LYS A 66 -12.31 -11.61 5.11
N LYS A 67 -13.27 -11.51 6.03
CA LYS A 67 -13.75 -10.22 6.55
C LYS A 67 -12.70 -9.45 7.33
N GLU A 68 -11.93 -10.16 8.16
CA GLU A 68 -10.81 -9.57 8.90
C GLU A 68 -9.76 -8.98 7.95
N LEU A 69 -9.41 -9.71 6.89
CA LEU A 69 -8.52 -9.27 5.84
C LEU A 69 -9.04 -8.01 5.11
N ILE A 70 -10.33 -7.97 4.74
CA ILE A 70 -10.94 -6.79 4.11
C ILE A 70 -10.86 -5.58 5.06
N SER A 71 -11.21 -5.75 6.33
CA SER A 71 -11.19 -4.67 7.33
C SER A 71 -9.79 -4.11 7.54
N LEU A 72 -8.76 -4.96 7.47
CA LEU A 72 -7.36 -4.55 7.53
C LEU A 72 -7.01 -3.65 6.34
N PHE A 73 -7.48 -3.99 5.13
CA PHE A 73 -7.25 -3.17 3.93
C PHE A 73 -7.97 -1.81 3.94
N GLU A 74 -9.19 -1.70 4.49
CA GLU A 74 -9.98 -0.46 4.48
C GLU A 74 -9.26 0.73 5.13
N ASN A 75 -8.42 0.47 6.13
CA ASN A 75 -7.78 1.50 6.93
C ASN A 75 -6.31 1.75 6.55
N ALA A 76 -5.77 0.99 5.59
CA ALA A 76 -4.35 1.05 5.27
C ALA A 76 -4.00 2.27 4.41
N GLU A 77 -3.03 3.04 4.89
CA GLU A 77 -2.43 4.15 4.16
C GLU A 77 -1.12 3.71 3.54
N LEU A 78 -0.93 4.09 2.28
CA LEU A 78 0.17 3.68 1.43
C LEU A 78 0.99 4.86 0.96
N ASN A 79 2.30 4.64 0.87
CA ASN A 79 3.20 5.45 0.06
C ASN A 79 3.78 4.62 -1.07
N GLU A 80 3.90 5.22 -2.25
CA GLU A 80 4.56 4.58 -3.39
C GLU A 80 6.02 4.26 -3.03
N ALA A 81 6.40 2.99 -3.19
CA ALA A 81 7.75 2.52 -2.97
C ALA A 81 8.66 3.06 -4.09
N LYS A 82 9.91 3.34 -3.75
CA LYS A 82 10.91 3.81 -4.73
C LYS A 82 11.36 2.70 -5.67
N GLU A 83 11.33 1.47 -5.18
CA GLU A 83 11.74 0.27 -5.88
C GLU A 83 10.53 -0.40 -6.52
N GLN A 84 10.75 -1.03 -7.68
CA GLN A 84 9.72 -1.81 -8.36
C GLN A 84 9.90 -3.27 -7.99
N TYR A 85 8.78 -3.89 -7.62
CA TYR A 85 8.72 -5.29 -7.24
C TYR A 85 7.93 -6.05 -8.30
N SER A 86 8.49 -7.17 -8.76
CA SER A 86 7.87 -8.02 -9.76
C SER A 86 6.88 -8.96 -9.07
N PRO A 87 5.59 -8.98 -9.47
CA PRO A 87 4.57 -9.85 -8.86
C PRO A 87 4.89 -11.36 -8.79
N LEU A 88 5.86 -11.83 -9.59
CA LEU A 88 6.31 -13.23 -9.60
C LEU A 88 7.14 -13.60 -8.37
N ASP A 89 7.69 -12.61 -7.67
CA ASP A 89 8.58 -12.81 -6.52
C ASP A 89 7.85 -12.61 -5.18
N ALA A 90 6.54 -12.34 -5.20
CA ALA A 90 5.72 -12.19 -4.01
C ALA A 90 5.49 -13.54 -3.31
N GLU A 91 5.23 -13.54 -2.00
CA GLU A 91 4.88 -14.76 -1.25
C GLU A 91 3.38 -15.05 -1.28
N TYR A 92 2.54 -14.00 -1.36
CA TYR A 92 1.10 -14.16 -1.44
C TYR A 92 0.48 -13.32 -2.54
N LYS A 93 -0.61 -13.83 -3.09
CA LYS A 93 -1.50 -13.12 -4.00
C LYS A 93 -2.92 -13.23 -3.52
N ILE A 94 -3.54 -12.07 -3.31
CA ILE A 94 -4.92 -11.92 -2.89
C ILE A 94 -5.69 -11.30 -4.03
N TYR A 95 -6.74 -11.96 -4.50
CA TYR A 95 -7.45 -11.50 -5.68
C TYR A 95 -8.95 -11.80 -5.66
N THR A 96 -9.65 -10.98 -6.42
CA THR A 96 -11.03 -11.19 -6.83
C THR A 96 -11.08 -11.38 -8.33
N LYS A 97 -12.27 -11.37 -8.94
CA LYS A 97 -12.40 -11.39 -10.40
C LYS A 97 -11.80 -10.15 -11.07
N VAL A 98 -11.70 -9.04 -10.34
CA VAL A 98 -11.38 -7.72 -10.90
C VAL A 98 -10.07 -7.17 -10.36
N ASP A 99 -9.82 -7.33 -9.07
CA ASP A 99 -8.63 -6.80 -8.40
C ASP A 99 -7.66 -7.89 -8.00
N GLN A 100 -6.40 -7.52 -7.94
CA GLN A 100 -5.30 -8.38 -7.54
C GLN A 100 -4.33 -7.56 -6.69
N ILE A 101 -3.81 -8.19 -5.66
CA ILE A 101 -2.86 -7.63 -4.72
C ILE A 101 -1.77 -8.69 -4.53
N TYR A 102 -0.52 -8.29 -4.65
CA TYR A 102 0.64 -9.14 -4.34
C TYR A 102 1.32 -8.60 -3.10
N ILE A 103 1.71 -9.52 -2.20
CA ILE A 103 2.22 -9.20 -0.88
C ILE A 103 3.64 -9.74 -0.77
N PHE A 104 4.55 -8.83 -0.41
CA PHE A 104 5.97 -9.06 -0.18
C PHE A 104 6.22 -8.98 1.32
N VAL A 105 6.31 -10.14 1.95
CA VAL A 105 6.35 -10.26 3.41
C VAL A 105 7.66 -9.70 3.95
N GLU A 106 8.79 -10.14 3.39
CA GLU A 106 10.12 -9.74 3.86
C GLU A 106 10.38 -8.23 3.66
N GLU A 107 9.89 -7.65 2.57
CA GLU A 107 10.15 -6.24 2.23
C GLU A 107 9.10 -5.25 2.75
N ASN A 108 8.04 -5.79 3.36
CA ASN A 108 6.86 -5.06 3.81
C ASN A 108 6.28 -4.18 2.68
N VAL A 109 5.96 -4.82 1.55
CA VAL A 109 5.52 -4.16 0.32
C VAL A 109 4.27 -4.82 -0.24
N ILE A 110 3.39 -3.99 -0.81
CA ILE A 110 2.20 -4.41 -1.52
C ILE A 110 2.28 -3.93 -2.97
N VAL A 111 1.95 -4.79 -3.92
CA VAL A 111 1.98 -4.47 -5.34
C VAL A 111 0.59 -4.63 -5.95
N PHE A 112 0.16 -3.59 -6.67
CA PHE A 112 -1.08 -3.60 -7.44
C PHE A 112 -0.72 -3.70 -8.93
N PRO A 113 -1.04 -4.82 -9.61
CA PRO A 113 -0.64 -5.10 -10.99
C PRO A 113 -1.57 -4.41 -12.02
N LYS A 114 -2.18 -3.26 -11.70
CA LYS A 114 -3.07 -2.53 -12.62
C LYS A 114 -2.27 -1.99 -13.83
N LYS A 115 -2.87 -1.10 -14.64
CA LYS A 115 -2.29 -0.58 -15.91
C LYS A 115 -0.79 -0.21 -15.84
N ASN A 116 -0.30 0.23 -14.69
CA ASN A 116 1.12 0.30 -14.35
C ASN A 116 1.34 -0.44 -13.04
N ILE A 117 2.30 -1.38 -13.00
CA ILE A 117 2.73 -2.04 -11.77
C ILE A 117 3.32 -0.97 -10.85
N LYS A 118 2.67 -0.77 -9.70
CA LYS A 118 3.14 0.15 -8.67
C LYS A 118 3.25 -0.62 -7.35
N SER A 119 4.38 -0.40 -6.69
CA SER A 119 4.71 -0.97 -5.39
C SER A 119 4.46 0.08 -4.32
N TYR A 120 4.00 -0.35 -3.16
CA TYR A 120 3.59 0.53 -2.08
C TYR A 120 4.04 -0.04 -0.74
N LYS A 121 4.37 0.85 0.21
CA LYS A 121 4.60 0.51 1.61
C LYS A 121 3.46 1.05 2.45
N VAL A 122 2.98 0.24 3.39
CA VAL A 122 2.03 0.71 4.40
C VAL A 122 2.77 1.63 5.38
N ILE A 123 2.15 2.76 5.75
CA ILE A 123 2.81 3.79 6.56
C ILE A 123 2.14 4.06 7.90
N ASN A 124 0.90 3.62 8.07
CA ASN A 124 0.13 3.84 9.29
C ASN A 124 0.01 2.59 10.17
N ASN A 125 0.54 1.45 9.71
CA ASN A 125 0.64 0.23 10.49
C ASN A 125 1.93 -0.53 10.10
N ASP A 126 2.91 -0.55 11.01
CA ASP A 126 4.19 -1.24 10.81
C ASP A 126 4.06 -2.77 10.85
N SER A 127 3.04 -3.29 11.54
CA SER A 127 2.73 -4.72 11.66
C SER A 127 1.70 -5.20 10.64
N PHE A 128 1.33 -4.35 9.67
CA PHE A 128 0.28 -4.66 8.69
C PHE A 128 0.49 -6.01 7.99
N ILE A 129 1.72 -6.28 7.57
CA ILE A 129 2.08 -7.49 6.84
C ILE A 129 2.13 -8.71 7.76
N GLU A 130 2.56 -8.53 9.01
CA GLU A 130 2.52 -9.58 10.04
C GLU A 130 1.07 -9.97 10.34
N GLU A 131 0.17 -8.98 10.48
CA GLU A 131 -1.27 -9.22 10.68
C GLU A 131 -1.90 -9.96 9.49
N ILE A 132 -1.51 -9.62 8.25
CA ILE A 132 -1.93 -10.42 7.09
C ILE A 132 -1.45 -11.86 7.23
N GLU A 133 -0.17 -12.07 7.53
CA GLU A 133 0.39 -13.42 7.65
C GLU A 133 -0.34 -14.24 8.73
N GLU A 134 -0.64 -13.65 9.88
CA GLU A 134 -1.43 -14.27 10.95
C GLU A 134 -2.85 -14.65 10.49
N ILE A 135 -3.52 -13.80 9.70
CA ILE A 135 -4.84 -14.12 9.13
C ILE A 135 -4.72 -15.29 8.16
N LEU A 136 -3.63 -15.39 7.40
CA LEU A 136 -3.43 -16.40 6.37
C LEU A 136 -3.02 -17.79 6.89
N GLN A 137 -2.49 -17.89 8.12
CA GLN A 137 -2.08 -19.15 8.78
C GLN A 137 -3.24 -19.85 9.52
#